data_AF-A0A966PSA1-F1
#
_entry.id   AF-A0A966PSA1-F1
#
_cell.length_a   1.000
_cell.length_b   1.000
_cell.length_c   1.000
_cell.angle_alpha   90.00
_cell.angle_beta   90.00
_cell.angle_gamma   90.00
#
_symmetry.space_group_name_H-M   'P 1'
#
loop_
_entity.id
_entity.type
_entity.pdbx_description
1 polymer ?
#
loop_
_entity_poly.entity_id
_entity_poly.type
_entity_poly.pdbx_seq_one_letter_code
_entity_poly.pdbx_strand_id
1 'polypeptide(L)'
;TSWGGKSLYRDFRPPSAGGEVGPYYLKMVAEVREALANLKKDFPDYDGSPVELAGFVWYQGWNDGVNPKTAVPEYEQNLVHLIHDVRKEFGAPKLPVVVGELTGPWVEAPKEWTALRKAQAAVANRPEFKDNVVFVPTHDFVRKAEDSPNPGHGHHEFGNAETYFLVGDALGKAAVQMAGRDRQVREIRGWTLRIDERLIAKDAAAVEKAVGLLDKHLEAIVRLVPAKAVVELKKTPLNFTLPYPGVRTTAEYHGGLEWVKQAGREIALAKAVEFTNVERFEPETRRMPVFVLHELAHAYHDKVVPGGYQNPDILGAYRQAKAAGTYDAVKRWTGEKFADKPSKAYAMTNQMEYFAESTESYFDRNDMEPFDRAELRAK
;
A
#
# COMPACT_ATOMS: atom_id res chain seq x y z
N THR A 1 -17.09 -0.93 -16.05
CA THR A 1 -18.14 0.09 -16.22
C THR A 1 -17.67 1.24 -17.13
N SER A 2 -17.26 0.95 -18.36
CA SER A 2 -16.73 1.97 -19.30
C SER A 2 -17.38 1.79 -20.68
N TRP A 3 -17.86 2.88 -21.28
CA TRP A 3 -18.57 2.85 -22.56
C TRP A 3 -18.18 4.03 -23.45
N GLY A 4 -18.01 3.76 -24.75
CA GLY A 4 -17.72 4.81 -25.73
C GLY A 4 -18.90 5.74 -25.99
N GLY A 5 -18.61 6.98 -26.35
CA GLY A 5 -19.61 7.94 -26.80
C GLY A 5 -20.53 8.47 -25.69
N LYS A 6 -20.04 8.57 -24.45
CA LYS A 6 -20.81 8.99 -23.28
C LYS A 6 -20.24 10.24 -22.63
N SER A 7 -21.13 11.15 -22.27
CA SER A 7 -20.82 12.43 -21.64
C SER A 7 -21.08 12.39 -20.13
N LEU A 8 -20.33 13.17 -19.37
CA LEU A 8 -20.66 13.46 -17.98
C LEU A 8 -21.88 14.37 -17.88
N TYR A 9 -22.02 15.29 -18.84
CA TYR A 9 -23.14 16.22 -18.92
C TYR A 9 -24.52 15.53 -18.92
N ARG A 10 -24.67 14.42 -19.64
CA ARG A 10 -25.95 13.71 -19.82
C ARG A 10 -25.93 12.26 -19.37
N ASP A 11 -25.02 11.45 -19.91
CA ASP A 11 -25.09 9.99 -19.78
C ASP A 11 -24.70 9.50 -18.38
N PHE A 12 -23.66 10.12 -17.81
CA PHE A 12 -23.19 9.88 -16.45
C PHE A 12 -23.65 10.95 -15.46
N ARG A 13 -24.65 11.76 -15.83
CA ARG A 13 -25.12 12.86 -14.99
C ARG A 13 -25.52 12.32 -13.61
N PRO A 14 -24.83 12.72 -12.53
CA PRO A 14 -25.05 12.16 -11.21
C PRO A 14 -26.29 12.79 -10.54
N PRO A 15 -26.98 12.08 -9.63
CA PRO A 15 -28.22 12.56 -9.01
C PRO A 15 -28.13 13.96 -8.38
N SER A 16 -27.04 14.26 -7.69
CA SER A 16 -26.85 15.54 -7.00
C SER A 16 -26.53 16.71 -7.93
N ALA A 17 -26.23 16.47 -9.21
CA ALA A 17 -26.15 17.52 -10.23
C ALA A 17 -27.53 18.05 -10.66
N GLY A 18 -28.62 17.46 -10.17
CA GLY A 18 -29.99 17.81 -10.55
C GLY A 18 -30.34 17.43 -11.99
N GLY A 19 -31.58 17.70 -12.40
CA GLY A 19 -32.07 17.26 -13.72
C GLY A 19 -32.32 15.75 -13.80
N GLU A 20 -32.35 15.22 -15.03
CA GLU A 20 -32.53 13.78 -15.25
C GLU A 20 -31.23 13.03 -14.93
N VAL A 21 -31.33 11.99 -14.10
CA VAL A 21 -30.18 11.14 -13.76
C VAL A 21 -29.73 10.37 -15.00
N GLY A 22 -28.43 10.41 -15.27
CA GLY A 22 -27.86 9.78 -16.44
C GLY A 22 -28.06 8.25 -16.42
N PRO A 23 -28.52 7.64 -17.53
CA PRO A 23 -28.75 6.19 -17.56
C PRO A 23 -27.47 5.38 -17.37
N TYR A 24 -26.30 5.93 -17.72
CA TYR A 24 -25.01 5.26 -17.52
C TYR A 24 -24.44 5.44 -16.11
N TYR A 25 -24.86 6.47 -15.38
CA TYR A 25 -24.63 6.52 -13.93
C TYR A 25 -25.35 5.35 -13.25
N LEU A 26 -26.65 5.19 -13.50
CA LEU A 26 -27.44 4.09 -12.93
C LEU A 26 -26.89 2.73 -13.34
N LYS A 27 -26.48 2.58 -14.60
CA LYS A 27 -25.87 1.35 -15.11
C LYS A 27 -24.53 1.05 -14.44
N MET A 28 -23.67 2.04 -14.25
CA MET A 28 -22.40 1.89 -13.51
C MET A 28 -22.66 1.38 -12.09
N VAL A 29 -23.60 1.98 -11.38
CA VAL A 29 -23.96 1.56 -10.01
C VAL A 29 -24.45 0.11 -10.00
N ALA A 30 -25.34 -0.26 -10.94
CA ALA A 30 -25.87 -1.61 -11.04
C ALA A 30 -24.76 -2.65 -11.32
N GLU A 31 -23.87 -2.38 -12.28
CA GLU A 31 -22.77 -3.28 -12.63
C GLU A 31 -21.76 -3.46 -11.48
N VAL A 32 -21.47 -2.41 -10.71
CA VAL A 32 -20.60 -2.53 -9.53
C VAL A 32 -21.26 -3.38 -8.45
N ARG A 33 -22.55 -3.15 -8.16
CA ARG A 33 -23.32 -3.98 -7.19
C ARG A 33 -23.36 -5.45 -7.63
N GLU A 34 -23.58 -5.69 -8.92
CA GLU A 34 -23.58 -7.04 -9.49
C GLU A 34 -22.22 -7.72 -9.33
N ALA A 35 -21.13 -7.03 -9.67
CA ALA A 35 -19.78 -7.56 -9.53
C ALA A 35 -19.45 -7.93 -8.07
N LEU A 36 -19.81 -7.05 -7.12
CA LEU A 36 -19.61 -7.31 -5.68
C LEU A 36 -20.46 -8.49 -5.17
N ALA A 37 -21.67 -8.67 -5.70
CA ALA A 37 -22.52 -9.81 -5.37
C ALA A 37 -22.03 -11.13 -6.00
N ASN A 38 -21.32 -11.05 -7.15
CA ASN A 38 -20.88 -12.21 -7.92
C ASN A 38 -19.44 -12.66 -7.60
N LEU A 39 -18.76 -12.09 -6.61
CA LEU A 39 -17.35 -12.40 -6.33
C LEU A 39 -17.03 -13.90 -6.24
N LYS A 40 -17.85 -14.69 -5.54
CA LYS A 40 -17.63 -16.14 -5.43
C LYS A 40 -17.83 -16.89 -6.75
N LYS A 41 -18.69 -16.37 -7.62
CA LYS A 41 -18.96 -16.94 -8.94
C LYS A 41 -17.83 -16.59 -9.91
N ASP A 42 -17.40 -15.34 -9.93
CA ASP A 42 -16.40 -14.83 -10.89
C ASP A 42 -14.97 -15.18 -10.46
N PHE A 43 -14.76 -15.34 -9.14
CA PHE A 43 -13.49 -15.76 -8.53
C PHE A 43 -13.75 -16.98 -7.64
N PRO A 44 -13.75 -18.21 -8.18
CA PRO A 44 -14.07 -19.43 -7.43
C PRO A 44 -13.23 -19.64 -6.16
N ASP A 45 -11.99 -19.16 -6.16
CA ASP A 45 -11.05 -19.25 -5.04
C ASP A 45 -11.27 -18.18 -3.96
N TYR A 46 -12.13 -17.18 -4.21
CA TYR A 46 -12.50 -16.20 -3.19
C TYR A 46 -13.15 -16.89 -2.00
N ASP A 47 -12.60 -16.66 -0.82
CA ASP A 47 -12.96 -17.36 0.43
C ASP A 47 -14.11 -16.71 1.19
N GLY A 48 -14.64 -15.59 0.68
CA GLY A 48 -15.69 -14.81 1.34
C GLY A 48 -15.14 -13.72 2.27
N SER A 49 -13.83 -13.49 2.29
CA SER A 49 -13.21 -12.39 3.05
C SER A 49 -13.82 -11.04 2.68
N PRO A 50 -14.03 -10.10 3.62
CA PRO A 50 -14.57 -8.78 3.31
C PRO A 50 -13.79 -8.08 2.19
N VAL A 51 -14.51 -7.46 1.26
CA VAL A 51 -13.93 -6.63 0.20
C VAL A 51 -14.13 -5.15 0.49
N GLU A 52 -13.17 -4.34 0.04
CA GLU A 52 -13.28 -2.89 0.05
C GLU A 52 -13.13 -2.32 -1.37
N LEU A 53 -13.76 -1.17 -1.61
CA LEU A 53 -13.49 -0.39 -2.81
C LEU A 53 -12.21 0.40 -2.58
N ALA A 54 -11.12 -0.03 -3.22
CA ALA A 54 -9.80 0.58 -3.05
C ALA A 54 -9.62 1.93 -3.79
N GLY A 55 -10.48 2.23 -4.76
CA GLY A 55 -10.45 3.50 -5.49
C GLY A 55 -11.40 3.54 -6.68
N PHE A 56 -11.57 4.74 -7.24
CA PHE A 56 -12.37 5.00 -8.44
C PHE A 56 -11.53 5.76 -9.46
N VAL A 57 -11.30 5.17 -10.63
CA VAL A 57 -10.58 5.80 -11.73
C VAL A 57 -11.58 6.39 -12.72
N TRP A 58 -11.52 7.71 -12.90
CA TRP A 58 -12.32 8.43 -13.88
C TRP A 58 -11.42 8.91 -15.03
N TYR A 59 -11.54 8.23 -16.17
CA TYR A 59 -10.87 8.61 -17.41
C TYR A 59 -11.90 8.79 -18.52
N GLN A 60 -12.41 10.01 -18.65
CA GLN A 60 -13.49 10.41 -19.56
C GLN A 60 -13.36 11.91 -19.85
N GLY A 61 -13.95 12.35 -20.96
CA GLY A 61 -14.15 13.77 -21.25
C GLY A 61 -14.46 14.05 -22.72
N TRP A 62 -14.12 13.12 -23.63
CA TRP A 62 -14.22 13.33 -25.08
C TRP A 62 -15.57 13.91 -25.52
N ASN A 63 -16.68 13.30 -25.13
CA ASN A 63 -18.02 13.71 -25.54
C ASN A 63 -18.49 15.04 -24.92
N ASP A 64 -17.95 15.43 -23.77
CA ASP A 64 -18.17 16.75 -23.19
C ASP A 64 -17.38 17.80 -23.97
N GLY A 65 -16.15 17.48 -24.37
CA GLY A 65 -15.30 18.33 -25.21
C GLY A 65 -15.84 18.56 -26.63
N VAL A 66 -16.62 17.62 -27.17
CA VAL A 66 -17.38 17.81 -28.42
C VAL A 66 -18.46 18.90 -28.29
N ASN A 67 -18.93 19.20 -27.08
CA ASN A 67 -19.96 20.20 -26.80
C ASN A 67 -19.42 21.33 -25.90
N PRO A 68 -18.42 22.11 -26.35
CA PRO A 68 -17.65 22.99 -25.48
C PRO A 68 -18.43 24.20 -24.95
N LYS A 69 -19.57 24.54 -25.55
CA LYS A 69 -20.41 25.66 -25.12
C LYS A 69 -21.37 25.29 -24.00
N THR A 70 -21.71 24.00 -23.85
CA THR A 70 -22.75 23.53 -22.93
C THR A 70 -22.20 22.57 -21.89
N ALA A 71 -21.41 21.58 -22.29
CA ALA A 71 -20.93 20.53 -21.40
C ALA A 71 -19.67 20.93 -20.63
N VAL A 72 -18.66 21.48 -21.31
CA VAL A 72 -17.38 21.86 -20.68
C VAL A 72 -17.55 22.85 -19.51
N PRO A 73 -18.42 23.88 -19.58
CA PRO A 73 -18.63 24.81 -18.45
C PRO A 73 -19.19 24.13 -17.19
N GLU A 74 -19.93 23.04 -17.31
CA GLU A 74 -20.48 22.30 -16.16
C GLU A 74 -19.59 21.14 -15.70
N TYR A 75 -18.55 20.80 -16.46
CA TYR A 75 -17.81 19.55 -16.28
C TYR A 75 -17.22 19.41 -14.88
N GLU A 76 -16.56 20.45 -14.37
CA GLU A 76 -15.94 20.44 -13.03
C GLU A 76 -17.00 20.14 -11.95
N GLN A 77 -18.10 20.89 -11.95
CA GLN A 77 -19.14 20.76 -10.95
C GLN A 77 -19.88 19.41 -11.05
N ASN A 78 -20.14 18.92 -12.27
CA ASN A 78 -20.72 17.60 -12.47
C ASN A 78 -19.79 16.47 -12.00
N LEU A 79 -18.47 16.63 -12.15
CA LEU A 79 -17.51 15.65 -11.67
C LEU A 79 -17.41 15.66 -10.14
N VAL A 80 -17.54 16.83 -9.49
CA VAL A 80 -17.68 16.93 -8.03
C VAL A 80 -18.92 16.17 -7.54
N HIS A 81 -20.06 16.38 -8.17
CA HIS A 81 -21.30 15.66 -7.85
C HIS A 81 -21.15 14.15 -8.03
N LEU A 82 -20.49 13.71 -9.11
CA LEU A 82 -20.26 12.30 -9.39
C LEU A 82 -19.43 11.66 -8.28
N ILE A 83 -18.35 12.32 -7.85
CA ILE A 83 -17.48 11.83 -6.78
C ILE A 83 -18.27 11.67 -5.48
N HIS A 84 -19.06 12.67 -5.09
CA HIS A 84 -19.87 12.59 -3.87
C HIS A 84 -20.93 11.49 -3.95
N ASP A 85 -21.62 11.37 -5.07
CA ASP A 85 -22.70 10.40 -5.22
C ASP A 85 -22.18 8.97 -5.27
N VAL A 86 -21.03 8.70 -5.93
CA VAL A 86 -20.37 7.39 -5.88
C VAL A 86 -19.93 7.05 -4.45
N ARG A 87 -19.32 7.99 -3.73
CA ARG A 87 -18.91 7.78 -2.33
C ARG A 87 -20.11 7.48 -1.44
N LYS A 88 -21.22 8.20 -1.62
CA LYS A 88 -22.45 8.00 -0.86
C LYS A 88 -23.09 6.65 -1.20
N GLU A 89 -23.18 6.32 -2.48
CA GLU A 89 -23.78 5.10 -2.99
C GLU A 89 -23.14 3.84 -2.40
N PHE A 90 -21.81 3.82 -2.31
CA PHE A 90 -21.06 2.66 -1.80
C PHE A 90 -20.61 2.81 -0.34
N GLY A 91 -21.10 3.82 0.39
CA GLY A 91 -20.75 4.02 1.80
C GLY A 91 -19.25 4.26 2.05
N ALA A 92 -18.53 4.81 1.07
CA ALA A 92 -17.09 4.99 1.08
C ALA A 92 -16.72 6.48 1.05
N PRO A 93 -16.93 7.25 2.15
CA PRO A 93 -16.79 8.72 2.16
C PRO A 93 -15.37 9.22 1.85
N LYS A 94 -14.35 8.37 2.03
CA LYS A 94 -12.95 8.66 1.71
C LYS A 94 -12.44 7.97 0.45
N LEU A 95 -13.31 7.29 -0.33
CA LEU A 95 -12.91 6.53 -1.53
C LEU A 95 -11.94 7.35 -2.38
N PRO A 96 -10.72 6.86 -2.60
CA PRO A 96 -9.78 7.61 -3.40
C PRO A 96 -10.24 7.71 -4.86
N VAL A 97 -10.14 8.90 -5.44
CA VAL A 97 -10.52 9.13 -6.85
C VAL A 97 -9.31 9.57 -7.65
N VAL A 98 -9.07 8.89 -8.77
CA VAL A 98 -8.02 9.25 -9.73
C VAL A 98 -8.70 9.81 -10.97
N VAL A 99 -8.50 11.10 -11.24
CA VAL A 99 -8.98 11.78 -12.45
C VAL A 99 -7.85 11.79 -13.47
N GLY A 100 -8.00 11.04 -14.55
CA GLY A 100 -7.07 11.09 -15.66
C GLY A 100 -7.34 12.28 -16.57
N GLU A 101 -6.29 13.04 -16.89
CA GLU A 101 -6.37 14.07 -17.91
C GLU A 101 -6.72 13.47 -19.26
N LEU A 102 -7.76 13.97 -19.92
CA LEU A 102 -8.17 13.48 -21.24
C LEU A 102 -7.01 13.59 -22.26
N THR A 103 -6.61 12.47 -22.86
CA THR A 103 -5.80 12.47 -24.08
C THR A 103 -6.65 12.72 -25.33
N GLY A 104 -5.97 13.01 -26.42
CA GLY A 104 -6.58 13.17 -27.75
C GLY A 104 -5.46 13.09 -28.77
N PRO A 105 -5.68 13.49 -30.04
CA PRO A 105 -4.65 13.47 -31.07
C PRO A 105 -3.56 14.54 -30.90
N TRP A 106 -3.40 15.09 -29.69
CA TRP A 106 -2.54 16.21 -29.38
C TRP A 106 -1.92 16.10 -27.98
N VAL A 107 -0.65 16.51 -27.92
CA VAL A 107 0.01 16.91 -26.67
C VAL A 107 -0.57 18.25 -26.25
N GLU A 108 -0.38 19.28 -27.10
CA GLU A 108 -0.93 20.62 -26.93
C GLU A 108 -2.36 20.73 -27.50
N ALA A 109 -3.33 20.84 -26.61
CA ALA A 109 -4.74 20.85 -26.97
C ALA A 109 -5.21 22.18 -27.58
N PRO A 110 -6.16 22.15 -28.53
CA PRO A 110 -6.91 23.34 -28.89
C PRO A 110 -7.67 23.91 -27.68
N LYS A 111 -7.94 25.22 -27.70
CA LYS A 111 -8.46 26.01 -26.57
C LYS A 111 -9.61 25.34 -25.80
N GLU A 112 -10.58 24.79 -26.52
CA GLU A 112 -11.79 24.17 -25.98
C GLU A 112 -11.46 22.89 -25.20
N TRP A 113 -10.53 22.09 -25.72
CA TRP A 113 -10.02 20.88 -25.09
C TRP A 113 -9.08 21.21 -23.92
N THR A 114 -8.29 22.28 -24.02
CA THR A 114 -7.52 22.82 -22.89
C THR A 114 -8.44 23.25 -21.75
N ALA A 115 -9.60 23.87 -22.05
CA ALA A 115 -10.57 24.27 -21.04
C ALA A 115 -11.14 23.04 -20.31
N LEU A 116 -11.45 21.96 -21.03
CA LEU A 116 -11.88 20.70 -20.43
C LEU A 116 -10.78 20.09 -19.54
N ARG A 117 -9.53 20.01 -20.00
CA ARG A 117 -8.40 19.51 -19.20
C ARG A 117 -8.20 20.33 -17.93
N LYS A 118 -8.37 21.65 -18.01
CA LYS A 118 -8.35 22.53 -16.83
C LYS A 118 -9.49 22.23 -15.87
N ALA A 119 -10.70 21.97 -16.36
CA ALA A 119 -11.83 21.58 -15.52
C ALA A 119 -11.58 20.23 -14.82
N GLN A 120 -10.97 19.25 -15.50
CA GLN A 120 -10.55 17.98 -14.89
C GLN A 120 -9.53 18.20 -13.76
N ALA A 121 -8.51 19.04 -14.00
CA ALA A 121 -7.50 19.36 -13.00
C ALA A 121 -8.07 20.15 -11.81
N ALA A 122 -9.01 21.07 -12.06
CA ALA A 122 -9.60 21.93 -11.03
C ALA A 122 -10.32 21.13 -9.93
N VAL A 123 -10.96 20.02 -10.27
CA VAL A 123 -11.63 19.14 -9.29
C VAL A 123 -10.66 18.68 -8.20
N ALA A 124 -9.47 18.20 -8.57
CA ALA A 124 -8.48 17.72 -7.60
C ALA A 124 -7.91 18.85 -6.72
N ASN A 125 -8.01 20.11 -7.16
CA ASN A 125 -7.54 21.29 -6.41
C ASN A 125 -8.59 21.83 -5.43
N ARG A 126 -9.80 21.27 -5.39
CA ARG A 126 -10.82 21.74 -4.45
C ARG A 126 -10.43 21.41 -3.00
N PRO A 127 -10.67 22.33 -2.04
CA PRO A 127 -10.32 22.08 -0.64
C PRO A 127 -10.94 20.82 -0.05
N GLU A 128 -12.17 20.45 -0.44
CA GLU A 128 -12.82 19.21 0.02
C GLU A 128 -12.15 17.91 -0.46
N PHE A 129 -11.28 17.99 -1.47
CA PHE A 129 -10.72 16.85 -2.19
C PHE A 129 -9.20 16.72 -2.10
N LYS A 130 -8.52 17.68 -1.44
CA LYS A 130 -7.06 17.76 -1.31
C LYS A 130 -6.39 16.43 -0.89
N ASP A 131 -7.06 15.63 -0.07
CA ASP A 131 -6.47 14.42 0.53
C ASP A 131 -6.82 13.14 -0.23
N ASN A 132 -7.92 13.10 -0.99
CA ASN A 132 -8.48 11.85 -1.53
C ASN A 132 -8.96 11.92 -2.99
N VAL A 133 -8.65 12.99 -3.72
CA VAL A 133 -8.77 13.04 -5.19
C VAL A 133 -7.43 13.49 -5.77
N VAL A 134 -6.97 12.84 -6.84
CA VAL A 134 -5.75 13.22 -7.54
C VAL A 134 -6.03 13.37 -9.02
N PHE A 135 -5.43 14.40 -9.64
CA PHE A 135 -5.39 14.57 -11.08
C PHE A 135 -4.06 14.04 -11.62
N VAL A 136 -4.13 13.22 -12.66
CA VAL A 136 -2.94 12.64 -13.30
C VAL A 136 -2.82 13.22 -14.71
N PRO A 137 -1.79 14.06 -14.99
CA PRO A 137 -1.54 14.54 -16.34
C PRO A 137 -1.08 13.37 -17.21
N THR A 138 -1.69 13.22 -18.37
CA THR A 138 -1.39 12.11 -19.30
C THR A 138 -1.25 12.54 -20.75
N HIS A 139 -1.45 13.83 -21.05
CA HIS A 139 -1.44 14.33 -22.44
C HIS A 139 -0.14 14.06 -23.20
N ASP A 140 1.01 14.01 -22.52
CA ASP A 140 2.32 13.72 -23.11
C ASP A 140 2.48 12.27 -23.60
N PHE A 141 1.56 11.37 -23.23
CA PHE A 141 1.66 9.96 -23.60
C PHE A 141 1.12 9.64 -24.99
N VAL A 142 0.40 10.56 -25.64
CA VAL A 142 -0.12 10.33 -26.99
C VAL A 142 1.04 10.16 -27.98
N ARG A 143 1.01 9.07 -28.75
CA ARG A 143 1.93 8.88 -29.88
C ARG A 143 1.41 9.57 -31.12
N LYS A 144 2.32 9.89 -32.05
CA LYS A 144 1.96 10.54 -33.30
C LYS A 144 1.10 9.62 -34.16
N ALA A 145 0.32 10.22 -35.07
CA ALA A 145 -0.57 9.48 -35.94
C ALA A 145 0.21 8.52 -36.85
N GLU A 146 1.36 8.96 -37.38
CA GLU A 146 2.23 8.14 -38.25
C GLU A 146 2.87 6.93 -37.55
N ASP A 147 3.02 6.99 -36.23
CA ASP A 147 3.60 5.92 -35.41
C ASP A 147 2.53 4.95 -34.87
N SER A 148 1.28 5.07 -35.34
CA SER A 148 0.11 4.43 -34.74
C SER A 148 -0.69 3.59 -35.74
N PRO A 149 -1.36 2.53 -35.27
CA PRO A 149 -2.06 1.59 -36.15
C PRO A 149 -3.32 2.18 -36.80
N ASN A 150 -3.94 3.20 -36.20
CA ASN A 150 -5.14 3.85 -36.73
C ASN A 150 -4.97 5.38 -36.82
N PRO A 151 -4.19 5.91 -37.78
CA PRO A 151 -3.87 7.34 -37.88
C PRO A 151 -5.09 8.27 -37.98
N GLY A 152 -6.24 7.78 -38.49
CA GLY A 152 -7.49 8.54 -38.58
C GLY A 152 -8.33 8.57 -37.29
N HIS A 153 -7.99 7.78 -36.27
CA HIS A 153 -8.77 7.62 -35.04
C HIS A 153 -8.19 8.46 -33.89
N GLY A 154 -7.98 9.77 -34.12
CA GLY A 154 -7.41 10.66 -33.10
C GLY A 154 -8.19 10.70 -31.77
N HIS A 155 -9.51 10.52 -31.84
CA HIS A 155 -10.41 10.46 -30.69
C HIS A 155 -10.27 9.19 -29.82
N HIS A 156 -9.47 8.23 -30.28
CA HIS A 156 -9.07 7.03 -29.56
C HIS A 156 -7.54 6.88 -29.65
N GLU A 157 -6.78 7.97 -29.52
CA GLU A 157 -5.31 7.92 -29.43
C GLU A 157 -4.67 7.15 -30.60
N PHE A 158 -5.28 7.22 -31.79
CA PHE A 158 -4.88 6.50 -32.99
C PHE A 158 -4.80 4.97 -32.81
N GLY A 159 -5.51 4.41 -31.83
CA GLY A 159 -5.46 3.01 -31.43
C GLY A 159 -4.09 2.58 -30.91
N ASN A 160 -3.29 3.50 -30.38
CA ASN A 160 -1.92 3.23 -29.98
C ASN A 160 -1.86 2.50 -28.62
N ALA A 161 -1.38 1.26 -28.63
CA ALA A 161 -1.28 0.43 -27.42
C ALA A 161 -0.30 0.99 -26.38
N GLU A 162 0.78 1.65 -26.80
CA GLU A 162 1.75 2.26 -25.89
C GLU A 162 1.13 3.45 -25.16
N THR A 163 0.37 4.30 -25.85
CA THR A 163 -0.39 5.38 -25.21
C THR A 163 -1.34 4.82 -24.15
N TYR A 164 -2.13 3.80 -24.47
CA TYR A 164 -3.03 3.18 -23.49
C TYR A 164 -2.29 2.59 -22.30
N PHE A 165 -1.16 1.92 -22.54
CA PHE A 165 -0.35 1.35 -21.48
C PHE A 165 0.20 2.44 -20.55
N LEU A 166 0.77 3.52 -21.10
CA LEU A 166 1.36 4.61 -20.31
C LEU A 166 0.29 5.36 -19.50
N VAL A 167 -0.88 5.63 -20.09
CA VAL A 167 -2.03 6.20 -19.37
C VAL A 167 -2.44 5.26 -18.24
N GLY A 168 -2.67 3.97 -18.53
CA GLY A 168 -3.07 2.98 -17.54
C GLY A 168 -2.06 2.80 -16.40
N ASP A 169 -0.76 2.77 -16.72
CA ASP A 169 0.33 2.67 -15.74
C ASP A 169 0.37 3.90 -14.82
N ALA A 170 0.25 5.10 -15.37
CA ALA A 170 0.23 6.34 -14.58
C ALA A 170 -0.99 6.40 -13.65
N LEU A 171 -2.19 6.08 -14.15
CA LEU A 171 -3.41 6.04 -13.35
C LEU A 171 -3.36 4.93 -12.29
N GLY A 172 -2.80 3.76 -12.63
CA GLY A 172 -2.60 2.65 -11.71
C GLY A 172 -1.63 2.98 -10.58
N LYS A 173 -0.48 3.59 -10.90
CA LYS A 173 0.49 4.08 -9.90
C LYS A 173 -0.14 5.10 -8.96
N ALA A 174 -0.92 6.04 -9.50
CA ALA A 174 -1.68 6.99 -8.69
C ALA A 174 -2.68 6.26 -7.79
N ALA A 175 -3.47 5.31 -8.32
CA ALA A 175 -4.43 4.54 -7.53
C ALA A 175 -3.74 3.76 -6.38
N VAL A 176 -2.60 3.12 -6.62
CA VAL A 176 -1.82 2.44 -5.58
C VAL A 176 -1.32 3.43 -4.52
N GLN A 177 -0.79 4.58 -4.94
CA GLN A 177 -0.36 5.63 -4.01
C GLN A 177 -1.53 6.16 -3.17
N MET A 178 -2.70 6.28 -3.78
CA MET A 178 -3.93 6.77 -3.17
C MET A 178 -4.56 5.76 -2.19
N ALA A 179 -4.52 4.46 -2.52
CA ALA A 179 -5.04 3.40 -1.66
C ALA A 179 -4.30 3.31 -0.30
N GLY A 180 -3.07 3.82 -0.21
CA GLY A 180 -2.31 3.93 1.04
C GLY A 180 -2.58 5.20 1.87
N ARG A 181 -3.52 6.07 1.48
CA ARG A 181 -3.77 7.39 2.11
C ARG A 181 -4.67 7.38 3.34
N ASP A 182 -5.30 6.25 3.69
CA ASP A 182 -5.85 6.06 5.04
C ASP A 182 -4.73 5.87 6.09
N ARG A 183 -3.50 6.27 5.77
CA ARG A 183 -2.36 6.24 6.67
C ARG A 183 -1.73 7.62 6.80
N GLN A 184 -1.59 8.10 8.02
CA GLN A 184 -0.74 9.23 8.32
C GLN A 184 0.73 8.83 8.09
N VAL A 185 1.46 9.61 7.30
CA VAL A 185 2.90 9.39 7.06
C VAL A 185 3.71 10.27 7.99
N ARG A 186 4.65 9.67 8.73
CA ARG A 186 5.62 10.34 9.59
C ARG A 186 7.04 9.95 9.22
N GLU A 187 7.96 10.86 9.45
CA GLU A 187 9.39 10.60 9.42
C GLU A 187 9.85 10.35 10.86
N ILE A 188 10.62 9.29 11.08
CA ILE A 188 11.18 8.94 12.39
C ILE A 188 12.61 8.43 12.23
N ARG A 189 13.60 9.23 12.65
CA ARG A 189 15.05 8.90 12.63
C ARG A 189 15.61 8.49 11.26
N GLY A 190 14.98 8.88 10.17
CA GLY A 190 15.27 8.60 8.78
C GLY A 190 14.42 7.47 8.19
N TRP A 191 13.49 6.88 8.95
CA TRP A 191 12.52 5.90 8.45
C TRP A 191 11.21 6.57 8.08
N THR A 192 10.52 6.01 7.08
CA THR A 192 9.12 6.32 6.80
C THR A 192 8.24 5.42 7.64
N LEU A 193 7.41 6.02 8.51
CA LEU A 193 6.37 5.35 9.28
C LEU A 193 5.00 5.70 8.70
N ARG A 194 4.20 4.70 8.35
CA ARG A 194 2.80 4.88 7.91
C ARG A 194 1.86 4.35 8.98
N ILE A 195 0.96 5.18 9.47
CA ILE A 195 0.05 4.84 10.57
C ILE A 195 -1.38 4.85 10.06
N ASP A 196 -2.03 3.69 10.06
CA ASP A 196 -3.46 3.57 9.76
C ASP A 196 -4.30 4.57 10.59
N GLU A 197 -5.01 5.48 9.92
CA GLU A 197 -5.82 6.53 10.54
C GLU A 197 -6.93 5.94 11.42
N ARG A 198 -7.36 4.69 11.18
CA ARG A 198 -8.33 4.00 12.02
C ARG A 198 -7.77 3.67 13.41
N LEU A 199 -6.46 3.41 13.52
CA LEU A 199 -5.80 3.25 14.82
C LEU A 199 -5.82 4.57 15.59
N ILE A 200 -5.55 5.69 14.93
CA ILE A 200 -5.56 7.03 15.53
C ILE A 200 -6.98 7.39 15.97
N ALA A 201 -7.97 7.14 15.12
CA ALA A 201 -9.38 7.38 15.42
C ALA A 201 -9.89 6.52 16.60
N LYS A 202 -9.36 5.30 16.74
CA LYS A 202 -9.68 4.39 17.85
C LYS A 202 -9.03 4.84 19.17
N ASP A 203 -7.72 5.07 19.17
CA ASP A 203 -6.96 5.50 20.35
C ASP A 203 -5.64 6.19 19.95
N ALA A 204 -5.72 7.51 19.74
CA ALA A 204 -4.55 8.31 19.41
C ALA A 204 -3.45 8.25 20.48
N ALA A 205 -3.80 8.14 21.77
CA ALA A 205 -2.82 8.12 22.85
C ALA A 205 -2.01 6.81 22.86
N ALA A 206 -2.68 5.67 22.63
CA ALA A 206 -2.00 4.38 22.46
C ALA A 206 -1.09 4.39 21.22
N VAL A 207 -1.52 4.98 20.12
CA VAL A 207 -0.69 5.16 18.92
C VAL A 207 0.55 5.99 19.22
N GLU A 208 0.41 7.16 19.84
CA GLU A 208 1.59 8.00 20.17
C GLU A 208 2.55 7.29 21.13
N LYS A 209 2.02 6.53 22.10
CA LYS A 209 2.84 5.71 22.98
C LYS A 209 3.64 4.65 22.20
N ALA A 210 3.00 3.97 21.24
CA ALA A 210 3.68 3.01 20.37
C ALA A 210 4.72 3.69 19.46
N VAL A 211 4.44 4.88 18.93
CA VAL A 211 5.41 5.69 18.16
C VAL A 211 6.62 6.03 19.03
N GLY A 212 6.42 6.46 20.28
CA GLY A 212 7.52 6.76 21.20
C GLY A 212 8.35 5.53 21.60
N LEU A 213 7.74 4.35 21.66
CA LEU A 213 8.48 3.09 21.87
C LEU A 213 9.26 2.69 20.62
N LEU A 214 8.64 2.79 19.43
CA LEU A 214 9.32 2.59 18.16
C LEU A 214 10.53 3.53 18.00
N ASP A 215 10.40 4.80 18.39
CA ASP A 215 11.52 5.76 18.37
C ASP A 215 12.73 5.26 19.16
N LYS A 216 12.49 4.72 20.36
CA LYS A 216 13.54 4.16 21.23
C LYS A 216 14.20 2.91 20.65
N HIS A 217 13.42 2.05 19.99
CA HIS A 217 13.97 0.91 19.26
C HIS A 217 14.87 1.38 18.11
N LEU A 218 14.38 2.32 17.29
CA LEU A 218 15.15 2.87 16.17
C LEU A 218 16.40 3.62 16.63
N GLU A 219 16.35 4.30 17.77
CA GLU A 219 17.52 4.89 18.42
C GLU A 219 18.57 3.84 18.77
N ALA A 220 18.16 2.75 19.42
CA ALA A 220 19.05 1.65 19.77
C ALA A 220 19.68 1.06 18.50
N ILE A 221 18.90 0.85 17.44
CA ILE A 221 19.39 0.34 16.15
C ILE A 221 20.44 1.27 15.54
N VAL A 222 20.17 2.58 15.47
CA VAL A 222 21.12 3.58 14.94
C VAL A 222 22.44 3.57 15.73
N ARG A 223 22.38 3.33 17.05
CA ARG A 223 23.55 3.26 17.92
C ARG A 223 24.34 1.96 17.77
N LEU A 224 23.67 0.83 17.63
CA LEU A 224 24.27 -0.50 17.74
C LEU A 224 24.71 -1.09 16.39
N VAL A 225 23.98 -0.78 15.32
CA VAL A 225 24.20 -1.37 13.99
C VAL A 225 25.18 -0.51 13.17
N PRO A 226 26.09 -1.11 12.36
CA PRO A 226 27.02 -0.34 11.53
C PRO A 226 26.31 0.67 10.63
N ALA A 227 26.84 1.90 10.56
CA ALA A 227 26.20 3.02 9.86
C ALA A 227 25.83 2.70 8.39
N LYS A 228 26.67 1.93 7.68
CA LYS A 228 26.38 1.50 6.30
C LYS A 228 25.15 0.60 6.21
N ALA A 229 24.97 -0.30 7.18
CA ALA A 229 23.79 -1.15 7.24
C ALA A 229 22.55 -0.33 7.64
N VAL A 230 22.67 0.61 8.57
CA VAL A 230 21.57 1.50 8.97
C VAL A 230 21.02 2.30 7.78
N VAL A 231 21.87 2.76 6.86
CA VAL A 231 21.43 3.44 5.62
C VAL A 231 20.51 2.53 4.79
N GLU A 232 20.82 1.24 4.70
CA GLU A 232 19.97 0.27 3.98
C GLU A 232 18.69 -0.05 4.76
N LEU A 233 18.77 -0.19 6.09
CA LEU A 233 17.60 -0.44 6.93
C LEU A 233 16.56 0.68 6.83
N LYS A 234 16.99 1.95 6.73
CA LYS A 234 16.12 3.13 6.55
C LYS A 234 15.26 3.10 5.29
N LYS A 235 15.66 2.32 4.28
CA LYS A 235 14.89 2.14 3.05
C LYS A 235 13.68 1.23 3.22
N THR A 236 13.55 0.55 4.36
CA THR A 236 12.40 -0.32 4.67
C THR A 236 11.30 0.48 5.35
N PRO A 237 10.11 0.63 4.73
CA PRO A 237 9.00 1.33 5.36
C PRO A 237 8.49 0.56 6.59
N LEU A 238 8.01 1.31 7.58
CA LEU A 238 7.39 0.80 8.79
C LEU A 238 5.90 1.13 8.75
N ASN A 239 5.04 0.20 9.17
CA ASN A 239 3.60 0.36 9.06
C ASN A 239 2.90 -0.04 10.35
N PHE A 240 2.12 0.86 10.94
CA PHE A 240 1.14 0.51 11.97
C PHE A 240 -0.19 0.25 11.28
N THR A 241 -0.71 -0.98 11.42
CA THR A 241 -1.95 -1.42 10.77
C THR A 241 -2.93 -1.95 11.80
N LEU A 242 -4.23 -1.80 11.54
CA LEU A 242 -5.27 -2.42 12.35
C LEU A 242 -5.11 -3.97 12.35
N PRO A 243 -5.37 -4.65 13.49
CA PRO A 243 -5.39 -6.11 13.52
C PRO A 243 -6.35 -6.72 12.50
N TYR A 244 -5.91 -7.79 11.86
CA TYR A 244 -6.76 -8.57 10.96
C TYR A 244 -7.67 -9.53 11.75
N PRO A 245 -8.98 -9.60 11.44
CA PRO A 245 -9.91 -10.50 12.13
C PRO A 245 -9.44 -11.96 12.12
N GLY A 246 -9.42 -12.60 13.29
CA GLY A 246 -9.02 -14.01 13.43
C GLY A 246 -7.53 -14.28 13.27
N VAL A 247 -6.70 -13.27 13.02
CA VAL A 247 -5.25 -13.40 12.90
C VAL A 247 -4.57 -12.88 14.16
N ARG A 248 -3.55 -13.61 14.63
CA ARG A 248 -2.73 -13.16 15.77
C ARG A 248 -2.02 -11.85 15.41
N THR A 249 -2.07 -10.87 16.31
CA THR A 249 -1.30 -9.62 16.16
C THR A 249 0.19 -9.87 16.38
N THR A 250 1.02 -9.26 15.53
CA THR A 250 2.47 -9.43 15.53
C THR A 250 3.19 -8.22 14.92
N ALA A 251 4.51 -8.21 15.02
CA ALA A 251 5.38 -7.54 14.06
C ALA A 251 5.78 -8.56 12.99
N GLU A 252 5.89 -8.13 11.73
CA GLU A 252 6.33 -9.00 10.63
C GLU A 252 6.93 -8.21 9.46
N TYR A 253 7.99 -8.73 8.86
CA TYR A 253 8.52 -8.28 7.57
C TYR A 253 7.93 -9.04 6.38
N HIS A 254 7.45 -8.29 5.39
CA HIS A 254 6.78 -8.82 4.21
C HIS A 254 7.73 -8.96 3.01
N GLY A 255 8.18 -10.18 2.72
CA GLY A 255 9.23 -10.47 1.75
C GLY A 255 8.91 -10.20 0.26
N GLY A 256 7.66 -9.96 -0.14
CA GLY A 256 7.37 -9.65 -1.55
C GLY A 256 5.89 -9.62 -1.92
N LEU A 257 5.62 -9.12 -3.13
CA LEU A 257 4.27 -8.84 -3.64
C LEU A 257 3.37 -10.09 -3.73
N GLU A 258 3.93 -11.23 -4.12
CA GLU A 258 3.16 -12.47 -4.29
C GLU A 258 2.64 -13.00 -2.95
N TRP A 259 3.44 -12.92 -1.89
CA TRP A 259 3.02 -13.33 -0.56
C TRP A 259 1.92 -12.41 -0.01
N VAL A 260 2.08 -11.07 -0.12
CA VAL A 260 1.05 -10.14 0.41
C VAL A 260 -0.28 -10.31 -0.32
N LYS A 261 -0.28 -10.61 -1.62
CA LYS A 261 -1.50 -10.96 -2.36
C LYS A 261 -2.14 -12.25 -1.83
N GLN A 262 -1.36 -13.32 -1.66
CA GLN A 262 -1.85 -14.61 -1.14
C GLN A 262 -2.39 -14.50 0.28
N ALA A 263 -1.76 -13.67 1.12
CA ALA A 263 -2.17 -13.42 2.49
C ALA A 263 -3.34 -12.43 2.63
N GLY A 264 -3.85 -11.87 1.53
CA GLY A 264 -4.93 -10.87 1.54
C GLY A 264 -4.52 -9.56 2.23
N ARG A 265 -3.25 -9.18 2.12
CA ARG A 265 -2.67 -7.97 2.72
C ARG A 265 -2.61 -6.84 1.71
N GLU A 266 -2.54 -5.60 2.21
CA GLU A 266 -2.33 -4.42 1.37
C GLU A 266 -1.05 -4.57 0.53
N ILE A 267 -1.14 -4.35 -0.78
CA ILE A 267 0.01 -4.46 -1.69
C ILE A 267 1.16 -3.50 -1.33
N ALA A 268 0.85 -2.39 -0.66
CA ALA A 268 1.80 -1.39 -0.19
C ALA A 268 2.72 -1.93 0.93
N LEU A 269 2.37 -3.06 1.54
CA LEU A 269 3.18 -3.73 2.56
C LEU A 269 4.30 -4.58 1.96
N ALA A 270 4.31 -4.83 0.65
CA ALA A 270 5.42 -5.55 0.02
C ALA A 270 6.76 -4.87 0.33
N LYS A 271 7.73 -5.66 0.83
CA LYS A 271 9.07 -5.21 1.25
C LYS A 271 9.06 -4.19 2.40
N ALA A 272 8.07 -4.25 3.28
CA ALA A 272 7.94 -3.39 4.46
C ALA A 272 7.77 -4.19 5.76
N VAL A 273 8.00 -3.54 6.89
CA VAL A 273 7.67 -4.08 8.22
C VAL A 273 6.28 -3.60 8.60
N GLU A 274 5.46 -4.50 9.12
CA GLU A 274 4.12 -4.25 9.63
C GLU A 274 4.03 -4.56 11.12
N PHE A 275 3.36 -3.69 11.87
CA PHE A 275 3.01 -3.86 13.26
C PHE A 275 1.49 -3.84 13.38
N THR A 276 0.90 -5.01 13.62
CA THR A 276 -0.52 -5.16 13.99
C THR A 276 -0.70 -5.26 15.51
N ASN A 277 0.40 -5.35 16.25
CA ASN A 277 0.44 -5.45 17.70
C ASN A 277 0.58 -4.09 18.42
N VAL A 278 0.10 -2.99 17.83
CA VAL A 278 0.24 -1.62 18.36
C VAL A 278 -0.24 -1.51 19.82
N GLU A 279 -1.35 -2.16 20.18
CA GLU A 279 -1.88 -2.20 21.55
C GLU A 279 -1.00 -2.98 22.54
N ARG A 280 -0.15 -3.89 22.03
CA ARG A 280 0.75 -4.75 22.80
C ARG A 280 2.22 -4.35 22.65
N PHE A 281 2.51 -3.21 22.02
CA PHE A 281 3.87 -2.79 21.70
C PHE A 281 4.76 -2.64 22.95
N GLU A 282 4.19 -2.15 24.05
CA GLU A 282 4.92 -2.02 25.33
C GLU A 282 5.23 -3.39 25.98
N PRO A 283 4.26 -4.28 26.23
CA PRO A 283 4.56 -5.64 26.68
C PRO A 283 5.57 -6.34 25.78
N GLU A 284 5.45 -6.16 24.47
CA GLU A 284 6.36 -6.78 23.50
C GLU A 284 7.78 -6.21 23.62
N THR A 285 7.93 -4.90 23.82
CA THR A 285 9.24 -4.27 24.09
C THR A 285 9.88 -4.81 25.38
N ARG A 286 9.10 -5.13 26.41
CA ARG A 286 9.64 -5.73 27.65
C ARG A 286 10.10 -7.17 27.44
N ARG A 287 9.40 -7.92 26.58
CA ARG A 287 9.73 -9.30 26.22
C ARG A 287 10.94 -9.34 25.28
N MET A 288 10.92 -8.56 24.22
CA MET A 288 11.96 -8.49 23.18
C MET A 288 12.43 -7.03 23.04
N PRO A 289 13.54 -6.65 23.69
CA PRO A 289 14.01 -5.26 23.71
C PRO A 289 14.33 -4.65 22.34
N VAL A 290 14.59 -5.50 21.34
CA VAL A 290 14.96 -5.09 19.98
C VAL A 290 14.17 -5.85 18.90
N PHE A 291 12.89 -6.19 19.13
CA PHE A 291 12.09 -6.88 18.09
C PHE A 291 11.91 -6.07 16.80
N VAL A 292 12.04 -4.74 16.82
CA VAL A 292 12.07 -3.96 15.58
C VAL A 292 13.34 -4.25 14.76
N LEU A 293 14.47 -4.53 15.44
CA LEU A 293 15.70 -4.97 14.78
C LEU A 293 15.52 -6.36 14.18
N HIS A 294 14.76 -7.25 14.82
CA HIS A 294 14.41 -8.56 14.27
C HIS A 294 13.79 -8.43 12.87
N GLU A 295 12.72 -7.65 12.76
CA GLU A 295 12.01 -7.47 11.48
C GLU A 295 12.88 -6.75 10.44
N LEU A 296 13.68 -5.77 10.88
CA LEU A 296 14.64 -5.10 10.00
C LEU A 296 15.79 -6.02 9.57
N ALA A 297 16.14 -7.04 10.36
CA ALA A 297 17.13 -8.04 9.99
C ALA A 297 16.61 -8.93 8.86
N HIS A 298 15.33 -9.32 8.89
CA HIS A 298 14.68 -9.98 7.74
C HIS A 298 14.77 -9.12 6.49
N ALA A 299 14.46 -7.82 6.59
CA ALA A 299 14.56 -6.89 5.47
C ALA A 299 15.99 -6.76 4.92
N TYR A 300 17.01 -6.74 5.80
CA TYR A 300 18.41 -6.69 5.39
C TYR A 300 18.87 -7.99 4.72
N HIS A 301 18.48 -9.12 5.29
CA HIS A 301 18.76 -10.45 4.74
C HIS A 301 18.16 -10.62 3.35
N ASP A 302 16.94 -10.15 3.13
CA ASP A 302 16.27 -10.18 1.84
C ASP A 302 16.91 -9.23 0.81
N LYS A 303 17.15 -7.97 1.19
CA LYS A 303 17.48 -6.90 0.23
C LYS A 303 18.97 -6.67 0.00
N VAL A 304 19.80 -6.97 0.99
CA VAL A 304 21.20 -6.49 1.03
C VAL A 304 22.19 -7.64 1.03
N VAL A 305 21.90 -8.72 1.74
CA VAL A 305 22.80 -9.87 1.79
C VAL A 305 22.87 -10.52 0.40
N PRO A 306 24.07 -10.77 -0.16
CA PRO A 306 24.20 -11.45 -1.45
C PRO A 306 23.52 -12.82 -1.45
N GLY A 307 22.65 -13.06 -2.43
CA GLY A 307 21.83 -14.28 -2.49
C GLY A 307 20.57 -14.24 -1.63
N GLY A 308 20.30 -13.13 -0.94
CA GLY A 308 19.11 -12.95 -0.11
C GLY A 308 19.00 -14.05 0.95
N TYR A 309 17.78 -14.57 1.13
CA TYR A 309 17.48 -15.73 1.98
C TYR A 309 18.14 -17.05 1.55
N GLN A 310 18.82 -17.08 0.41
CA GLN A 310 19.59 -18.23 -0.08
C GLN A 310 21.10 -18.01 0.03
N ASN A 311 21.53 -17.02 0.83
CA ASN A 311 22.94 -16.82 1.11
C ASN A 311 23.58 -18.10 1.67
N PRO A 312 24.66 -18.62 1.05
CA PRO A 312 25.22 -19.91 1.41
C PRO A 312 25.85 -19.93 2.80
N ASP A 313 26.40 -18.80 3.27
CA ASP A 313 27.06 -18.71 4.57
C ASP A 313 26.03 -18.76 5.71
N ILE A 314 24.94 -18.00 5.59
CA ILE A 314 23.84 -18.02 6.56
C ILE A 314 23.16 -19.38 6.58
N LEU A 315 22.90 -19.97 5.40
CA LEU A 315 22.30 -21.29 5.30
C LEU A 315 23.21 -22.38 5.89
N GLY A 316 24.53 -22.26 5.68
CA GLY A 316 25.54 -23.14 6.27
C GLY A 316 25.56 -23.04 7.80
N ALA A 317 25.62 -21.82 8.35
CA ALA A 317 25.59 -21.58 9.78
C ALA A 317 24.30 -22.10 10.44
N TYR A 318 23.15 -21.84 9.82
CA TYR A 318 21.86 -22.38 10.28
C TYR A 318 21.87 -23.92 10.32
N ARG A 319 22.35 -24.57 9.26
CA ARG A 319 22.43 -26.04 9.19
C ARG A 319 23.35 -26.61 10.26
N GLN A 320 24.50 -25.96 10.50
CA GLN A 320 25.44 -26.37 11.55
C GLN A 320 24.82 -26.23 12.94
N ALA A 321 24.21 -25.07 13.25
CA ALA A 321 23.52 -24.84 14.51
C ALA A 321 22.38 -25.84 14.74
N LYS A 322 21.59 -26.13 13.70
CA LYS A 322 20.52 -27.12 13.74
C LYS A 322 21.03 -28.54 13.97
N ALA A 323 22.14 -28.92 13.33
CA ALA A 323 22.76 -30.24 13.49
C ALA A 323 23.40 -30.42 14.88
N ALA A 324 23.90 -29.34 15.49
CA ALA A 324 24.49 -29.38 16.82
C ALA A 324 23.48 -29.60 17.95
N GLY A 325 22.18 -29.33 17.72
CA GLY A 325 21.11 -29.49 18.72
C GLY A 325 21.18 -28.49 19.89
N THR A 326 22.13 -27.55 19.87
CA THR A 326 22.37 -26.59 20.96
C THR A 326 21.23 -25.58 21.16
N TYR A 327 20.25 -25.56 20.26
CA TYR A 327 19.06 -24.70 20.27
C TYR A 327 17.75 -25.47 20.56
N ASP A 328 17.78 -26.78 20.83
CA ASP A 328 16.56 -27.59 21.01
C ASP A 328 15.87 -27.40 22.37
N ALA A 329 16.61 -26.96 23.39
CA ALA A 329 16.11 -26.71 24.73
C ALA A 329 16.82 -25.49 25.34
N VAL A 330 16.32 -24.29 25.03
CA VAL A 330 16.86 -23.02 25.49
C VAL A 330 15.96 -22.34 26.52
N LYS A 331 16.54 -21.54 27.41
CA LYS A 331 15.74 -20.66 28.27
C LYS A 331 15.08 -19.56 27.43
N ARG A 332 13.92 -19.12 27.90
CA ARG A 332 13.15 -18.04 27.29
C ARG A 332 12.73 -17.03 28.35
N TRP A 333 12.97 -15.75 28.08
CA TRP A 333 12.46 -14.62 28.83
C TRP A 333 11.05 -14.26 28.37
N THR A 334 10.11 -14.05 29.30
CA THR A 334 8.71 -13.76 28.98
C THR A 334 8.36 -12.27 29.05
N GLY A 335 9.33 -11.40 29.34
CA GLY A 335 9.10 -9.99 29.66
C GLY A 335 9.09 -9.67 31.16
N GLU A 336 8.92 -10.69 31.99
CA GLU A 336 8.81 -10.55 33.46
C GLU A 336 9.64 -11.58 34.22
N LYS A 337 9.68 -12.82 33.72
CA LYS A 337 10.44 -13.93 34.29
C LYS A 337 10.95 -14.85 33.18
N PHE A 338 11.80 -15.79 33.54
CA PHE A 338 12.10 -16.92 32.65
C PHE A 338 10.92 -17.91 32.64
N ALA A 339 10.66 -18.51 31.49
CA ALA A 339 9.70 -19.59 31.35
C ALA A 339 10.15 -20.82 32.16
N ASP A 340 9.20 -21.52 32.77
CA ASP A 340 9.49 -22.62 33.70
C ASP A 340 10.13 -23.84 33.00
N LYS A 341 9.89 -24.01 31.69
CA LYS A 341 10.42 -25.10 30.88
C LYS A 341 11.21 -24.54 29.69
N PRO A 342 12.38 -25.11 29.38
CA PRO A 342 13.07 -24.81 28.13
C PRO A 342 12.20 -25.15 26.91
N SER A 343 12.40 -24.41 25.84
CA SER A 343 11.74 -24.65 24.54
C SER A 343 12.76 -24.64 23.41
N LYS A 344 12.39 -25.17 22.25
CA LYS A 344 13.19 -24.99 21.04
C LYS A 344 13.27 -23.50 20.69
N ALA A 345 14.47 -23.03 20.37
CA ALA A 345 14.67 -21.63 20.00
C ALA A 345 13.94 -21.30 18.70
N TYR A 346 13.36 -20.09 18.62
CA TYR A 346 12.65 -19.65 17.41
C TYR A 346 13.58 -19.57 16.19
N ALA A 347 14.85 -19.25 16.43
CA ALA A 347 15.94 -19.29 15.47
C ALA A 347 16.02 -20.60 14.65
N MET A 348 15.49 -21.72 15.18
CA MET A 348 15.56 -23.02 14.50
C MET A 348 14.43 -23.26 13.48
N THR A 349 13.47 -22.35 13.35
CA THR A 349 12.35 -22.45 12.40
C THR A 349 12.86 -22.54 10.97
N ASN A 350 13.70 -21.59 10.55
CA ASN A 350 14.34 -21.53 9.24
C ASN A 350 15.59 -20.61 9.30
N GLN A 351 16.32 -20.50 8.21
CA GLN A 351 17.53 -19.67 8.13
C GLN A 351 17.27 -18.16 8.23
N MET A 352 16.04 -17.71 7.94
CA MET A 352 15.64 -16.31 8.08
C MET A 352 15.50 -15.97 9.57
N GLU A 353 14.75 -16.77 10.33
CA GLU A 353 14.64 -16.61 11.78
C GLU A 353 15.99 -16.77 12.48
N TYR A 354 16.82 -17.72 12.03
CA TYR A 354 18.16 -17.88 12.58
C TYR A 354 18.99 -16.61 12.45
N PHE A 355 18.93 -15.94 11.30
CA PHE A 355 19.63 -14.69 11.07
C PHE A 355 19.06 -13.56 11.92
N ALA A 356 17.74 -13.41 11.99
CA ALA A 356 17.09 -12.34 12.74
C ALA A 356 17.32 -12.48 14.26
N GLU A 357 17.08 -13.66 14.82
CA GLU A 357 17.31 -13.97 16.23
C GLU A 357 18.77 -13.82 16.64
N SER A 358 19.70 -14.27 15.80
CA SER A 358 21.13 -14.09 16.06
C SER A 358 21.55 -12.62 15.96
N THR A 359 20.87 -11.82 15.13
CA THR A 359 21.11 -10.38 15.02
C THR A 359 20.73 -9.66 16.32
N GLU A 360 19.62 -10.05 16.94
CA GLU A 360 19.24 -9.54 18.27
C GLU A 360 20.32 -9.83 19.31
N SER A 361 20.73 -11.10 19.45
CA SER A 361 21.78 -11.48 20.41
C SER A 361 23.12 -10.80 20.12
N TYR A 362 23.46 -10.60 18.84
CA TYR A 362 24.75 -10.02 18.46
C TYR A 362 24.86 -8.52 18.80
N PHE A 363 23.79 -7.76 18.56
CA PHE A 363 23.79 -6.30 18.74
C PHE A 363 23.23 -5.85 20.09
N ASP A 364 22.30 -6.60 20.67
CA ASP A 364 21.69 -6.29 21.96
C ASP A 364 21.30 -7.59 22.70
N ARG A 365 20.01 -7.76 23.02
CA ARG A 365 19.49 -8.87 23.80
C ARG A 365 18.29 -9.53 23.13
N ASN A 366 18.38 -10.84 22.97
CA ASN A 366 17.29 -11.72 22.52
C ASN A 366 16.41 -12.16 23.72
N ASP A 367 15.16 -12.58 23.49
CA ASP A 367 14.28 -13.20 24.48
C ASP A 367 14.47 -14.73 24.61
N MET A 368 15.26 -15.37 23.75
CA MET A 368 15.67 -16.78 23.86
C MET A 368 17.20 -16.95 23.88
N GLU A 369 17.73 -18.00 24.55
CA GLU A 369 19.19 -18.26 24.49
C GLU A 369 19.60 -18.60 23.04
N PRO A 370 20.75 -18.08 22.56
CA PRO A 370 21.69 -17.20 23.26
C PRO A 370 21.14 -15.78 23.45
N PHE A 371 21.16 -15.26 24.69
CA PHE A 371 20.57 -13.96 25.01
C PHE A 371 21.41 -12.80 24.52
N ASP A 372 22.73 -12.96 24.45
CA ASP A 372 23.67 -11.89 24.11
C ASP A 372 24.82 -12.39 23.23
N ARG A 373 25.74 -11.47 22.89
CA ARG A 373 26.85 -11.73 21.98
C ARG A 373 27.86 -12.72 22.54
N ALA A 374 28.05 -12.76 23.86
CA ALA A 374 28.97 -13.69 24.49
C ALA A 374 28.41 -15.11 24.43
N GLU A 375 27.13 -15.27 24.76
CA GLU A 375 26.43 -16.55 24.63
C GLU A 375 26.37 -17.02 23.17
N LEU A 376 26.10 -16.11 22.22
CA LEU A 376 26.05 -16.45 20.80
C LEU A 376 27.40 -16.94 20.28
N ARG A 377 28.51 -16.38 20.76
CA ARG A 377 29.87 -16.84 20.41
C ARG A 377 30.23 -18.21 20.99
N ALA A 378 29.54 -18.63 22.04
CA ALA A 378 29.77 -19.91 22.70
C ALA A 378 28.90 -21.04 22.14
N LYS A 379 27.88 -20.72 21.33
CA LYS A 379 27.08 -21.68 20.57
C LYS A 379 27.84 -22.18 19.35
#